data_AF-A0A0S8ADJ4-F1
#
_entry.id   AF-A0A0S8ADJ4-F1
#
_cell.length_a   1.000
_cell.length_b   1.000
_cell.length_c   1.000
_cell.angle_alpha   90.00
_cell.angle_beta   90.00
_cell.angle_gamma   90.00
#
_symmetry.space_group_name_H-M   'P 1'
#
loop_
_entity.id
_entity.type
_entity.pdbx_description
1 polymer ?
#
loop_
_entity_poly.entity_id
_entity_poly.type
_entity_poly.pdbx_seq_one_letter_code
_entity_poly.pdbx_strand_id
1 'polypeptide(L)'
;MLSARPDQKVLGYLGRALSLELSAVQQYTTQARLVATWGLSEAAASLRKEAEEELQHADRIIERMLAIGVAPNASQLRSVKLAADLFALLQINQQ
;
A
#
# COMPACT_ATOMS: atom_id res chain seq x y z
N MET A 1 8.87 15.77 -32.88
CA MET A 1 8.26 15.06 -31.73
C MET A 1 8.75 15.73 -30.46
N LEU A 2 7.85 16.37 -29.69
CA LEU A 2 8.24 17.08 -28.48
C LEU A 2 8.57 16.06 -27.38
N SER A 3 9.86 15.77 -27.22
CA SER A 3 10.43 15.06 -26.07
C SER A 3 10.34 15.94 -24.82
N ALA A 4 9.13 16.12 -24.28
CA ALA A 4 8.98 16.68 -22.94
C ALA A 4 9.33 15.60 -21.93
N ARG A 5 10.48 15.73 -21.25
CA ARG A 5 10.84 14.86 -20.14
C ARG A 5 9.76 14.99 -19.05
N PRO A 6 9.28 13.88 -18.46
CA PRO A 6 8.31 13.95 -17.37
C PRO A 6 8.84 14.81 -16.22
N ASP A 7 7.97 15.62 -15.61
CA ASP A 7 8.34 16.47 -14.49
C ASP A 7 8.86 15.61 -13.31
N GLN A 8 10.11 15.83 -12.92
CA GLN A 8 10.74 15.08 -11.84
C GLN A 8 10.00 15.19 -10.50
N LYS A 9 9.30 16.30 -10.24
CA LYS A 9 8.46 16.45 -9.04
C LYS A 9 7.30 15.48 -9.10
N VAL A 10 6.62 15.38 -10.24
CA VAL A 10 5.50 14.44 -10.45
C VAL A 10 5.98 13.00 -10.27
N LEU A 11 7.11 12.64 -10.87
CA LEU A 11 7.70 11.30 -10.68
C LEU A 11 8.04 11.03 -9.19
N GLY A 12 8.56 12.02 -8.48
CA GLY A 12 8.83 11.91 -7.05
C GLY A 12 7.57 11.69 -6.22
N TYR A 13 6.44 12.34 -6.56
CA TYR A 13 5.16 12.09 -5.90
C TYR A 13 4.61 10.70 -6.22
N LEU A 14 4.66 10.25 -7.48
CA LEU A 14 4.22 8.92 -7.89
C LEU A 14 5.02 7.82 -7.17
N GLY A 15 6.34 7.95 -7.08
CA GLY A 15 7.18 6.97 -6.36
C GLY A 15 6.90 6.92 -4.86
N ARG A 16 6.61 8.07 -4.23
CA ARG A 16 6.18 8.12 -2.83
C ARG A 16 4.80 7.49 -2.62
N ALA A 17 3.84 7.81 -3.49
CA ALA A 17 2.51 7.21 -3.47
C ALA A 17 2.61 5.69 -3.61
N LEU A 18 3.35 5.18 -4.59
CA LEU A 18 3.57 3.74 -4.77
C LEU A 18 4.15 3.08 -3.50
N SER A 19 5.12 3.74 -2.86
CA SER A 19 5.70 3.23 -1.61
C SER A 19 4.70 3.23 -0.45
N LEU A 20 3.78 4.20 -0.40
CA LEU A 20 2.70 4.24 0.58
C LEU A 20 1.74 3.06 0.38
N GLU A 21 1.25 2.85 -0.84
CA GLU A 21 0.28 1.78 -1.10
C GLU A 21 0.90 0.41 -0.84
N LEU A 22 2.13 0.16 -1.29
CA LEU A 22 2.80 -1.11 -1.02
C LEU A 22 3.11 -1.32 0.46
N SER A 23 3.34 -0.24 1.22
CA SER A 23 3.44 -0.33 2.69
C SER A 23 2.10 -0.74 3.31
N ALA A 24 0.99 -0.16 2.83
CA ALA A 24 -0.34 -0.49 3.29
C ALA A 24 -0.73 -1.94 2.95
N VAL A 25 -0.40 -2.42 1.75
CA VAL A 25 -0.54 -3.84 1.36
C VAL A 25 0.17 -4.76 2.36
N GLN A 26 1.44 -4.48 2.69
CA GLN A 26 2.20 -5.29 3.65
C GLN A 26 1.60 -5.21 5.05
N GLN A 27 1.23 -4.02 5.50
CA GLN A 27 0.61 -3.75 6.79
C GLN A 27 -0.68 -4.57 6.96
N TYR A 28 -1.65 -4.36 6.07
CA TYR A 28 -2.96 -5.02 6.15
C TYR A 28 -2.87 -6.52 5.94
N THR A 29 -2.00 -7.00 5.04
CA THR A 29 -1.76 -8.44 4.88
C THR A 29 -1.24 -9.06 6.18
N THR A 30 -0.29 -8.41 6.84
CA THR A 30 0.29 -8.93 8.09
C THR A 30 -0.72 -8.90 9.23
N GLN A 31 -1.46 -7.80 9.38
CA GLN A 31 -2.52 -7.70 10.38
C GLN A 31 -3.64 -8.72 10.14
N ALA A 32 -4.06 -8.93 8.89
CA ALA A 32 -5.06 -9.95 8.54
C ALA A 32 -4.62 -11.36 8.96
N ARG A 33 -3.34 -11.68 8.81
CA ARG A 33 -2.79 -12.97 9.29
C ARG A 33 -2.72 -13.03 10.80
N LEU A 34 -2.32 -11.95 11.46
CA LEU A 34 -2.29 -11.87 12.92
C LEU A 34 -3.67 -12.09 13.53
N VAL A 35 -4.69 -11.35 13.10
CA VAL A 35 -6.04 -11.48 13.66
C VAL A 35 -6.67 -12.85 13.36
N ALA A 36 -6.30 -13.49 12.24
CA ALA A 36 -6.70 -14.86 11.95
C ALA A 36 -6.13 -15.86 12.97
N THR A 37 -4.90 -15.64 13.47
CA THR A 37 -4.32 -16.49 14.55
C THR A 37 -5.06 -16.33 15.87
N TRP A 38 -5.78 -15.23 16.06
CA TRP A 38 -6.66 -14.99 17.22
C TRP A 38 -8.06 -15.58 17.04
N GLY A 39 -8.35 -16.24 15.91
CA GLY A 39 -9.67 -16.79 15.60
C GLY A 39 -10.69 -15.76 15.09
N LEU A 40 -10.27 -14.54 14.75
CA LEU A 40 -11.14 -13.46 14.28
C LEU A 40 -11.27 -13.48 12.74
N SER A 41 -12.05 -14.42 12.22
CA SER A 41 -12.19 -14.66 10.77
C SER A 41 -12.77 -13.47 9.99
N GLU A 42 -13.79 -12.80 10.53
CA GLU A 42 -14.41 -11.63 9.89
C GLU A 42 -13.44 -10.44 9.80
N ALA A 43 -12.71 -10.17 10.90
CA ALA A 43 -11.68 -9.13 10.90
C ALA A 43 -10.54 -9.45 9.93
N ALA A 44 -10.13 -10.73 9.85
CA ALA A 44 -9.12 -11.18 8.89
C ALA A 44 -9.58 -10.99 7.45
N ALA A 45 -10.85 -11.25 7.15
CA ALA A 45 -11.43 -11.05 5.82
C ALA A 45 -11.49 -9.57 5.46
N SER A 46 -11.92 -8.71 6.40
CA SER A 46 -11.96 -7.26 6.21
C SER A 46 -10.57 -6.68 5.90
N LEU A 47 -9.57 -6.97 6.74
CA LEU A 47 -8.19 -6.49 6.52
C LEU A 47 -7.57 -7.04 5.24
N ARG A 48 -7.95 -8.25 4.81
CA ARG A 48 -7.50 -8.77 3.50
C ARG A 48 -8.10 -7.97 2.35
N LYS A 49 -9.37 -7.57 2.44
CA LYS A 49 -10.02 -6.70 1.46
C LYS A 49 -9.32 -5.34 1.39
N GLU A 50 -8.97 -4.74 2.53
CA GLU A 50 -8.18 -3.50 2.56
C GLU A 50 -6.83 -3.70 1.84
N ALA A 51 -6.11 -4.79 2.09
CA ALA A 51 -4.85 -5.09 1.38
C ALA A 51 -5.04 -5.22 -0.14
N GLU A 52 -6.17 -5.80 -0.58
CA GLU A 52 -6.51 -5.92 -2.01
C GLU A 52 -6.85 -4.57 -2.64
N GLU A 53 -7.54 -3.68 -1.91
CA GLU A 53 -7.85 -2.33 -2.37
C GLU A 53 -6.57 -1.49 -2.55
N GLU A 54 -5.63 -1.55 -1.61
CA GLU A 54 -4.35 -0.84 -1.73
C GLU A 54 -3.45 -1.40 -2.86
N LEU A 55 -3.56 -2.70 -3.15
CA LEU A 55 -2.88 -3.28 -4.31
C LEU A 55 -3.45 -2.72 -5.62
N GLN A 56 -4.76 -2.48 -5.70
CA GLN A 56 -5.37 -1.83 -6.86
C GLN A 56 -4.93 -0.36 -6.97
N HIS A 57 -4.73 0.34 -5.86
CA HIS A 57 -4.15 1.69 -5.88
C HIS A 57 -2.72 1.70 -6.40
N ALA A 58 -1.88 0.76 -5.93
CA ALA A 58 -0.52 0.58 -6.42
C ALA A 58 -0.50 0.31 -7.94
N ASP A 59 -1.40 -0.56 -8.43
CA ASP A 59 -1.53 -0.88 -9.86
C ASP A 59 -1.85 0.36 -10.72
N ARG A 60 -2.81 1.19 -10.28
CA ARG A 60 -3.16 2.47 -10.96
C ARG A 60 -1.97 3.44 -11.01
N ILE A 61 -1.17 3.49 -9.95
CA ILE A 61 0.03 4.35 -9.92
C ILE A 61 1.06 3.84 -10.92
N ILE A 62 1.29 2.52 -10.97
CA ILE A 62 2.20 1.90 -11.94
C ILE A 62 1.72 2.15 -13.36
N GLU A 63 0.43 1.95 -13.64
CA GLU A 63 -0.20 2.26 -14.93
C GLU A 63 0.09 3.71 -15.33
N ARG A 64 -0.09 4.66 -14.40
CA ARG A 64 0.17 6.07 -14.66
C ARG A 64 1.64 6.36 -14.96
N MET A 65 2.57 5.75 -14.25
CA MET A 65 4.00 5.88 -14.50
C MET A 65 4.36 5.36 -15.90
N LEU A 66 3.84 4.18 -16.28
CA LEU A 66 4.07 3.58 -17.59
C LEU A 66 3.48 4.43 -18.72
N ALA A 67 2.29 4.99 -18.52
CA ALA A 67 1.62 5.87 -19.50
C ALA A 67 2.44 7.14 -19.84
N ILE A 68 3.32 7.59 -18.94
CA ILE A 68 4.25 8.71 -19.17
C ILE A 68 5.68 8.24 -19.52
N GLY A 69 5.86 6.97 -19.86
CA GLY A 69 7.11 6.40 -20.33
C GLY A 69 8.16 6.15 -19.23
N VAL A 70 7.72 5.99 -17.98
CA VAL A 70 8.62 5.75 -16.83
C VAL A 70 8.25 4.45 -16.13
N ALA A 71 9.22 3.57 -15.92
CA ALA A 71 9.01 2.37 -15.12
C ALA A 71 9.12 2.69 -13.60
N PRO A 72 8.34 2.03 -12.74
CA PRO A 72 8.54 2.09 -11.30
C PRO A 72 9.92 1.51 -10.93
N ASN A 73 10.49 2.00 -9.84
CA ASN A 73 11.73 1.49 -9.26
C ASN A 73 11.43 0.92 -7.86
N ALA A 74 12.46 0.54 -7.10
CA ALA A 74 12.34 0.03 -5.75
C ALA A 74 11.52 0.97 -4.85
N SER A 75 10.47 0.42 -4.24
CA SER A 75 9.66 1.09 -3.24
C SER A 75 10.30 0.99 -1.85
N GLN A 76 10.07 2.00 -1.01
CA GLN A 76 10.56 2.03 0.37
C GLN A 76 9.40 1.73 1.31
N LEU A 77 9.36 0.52 1.85
CA LEU A 77 8.28 0.08 2.74
C LEU A 77 8.45 0.65 4.14
N ARG A 78 7.34 1.09 4.74
CA ARG A 78 7.26 1.44 6.16
C ARG A 78 7.24 0.17 7.00
N SER A 79 7.79 0.24 8.21
CA SER A 79 7.72 -0.87 9.16
C SER A 79 6.27 -1.23 9.50
N VAL A 80 6.00 -2.54 9.56
CA VAL A 80 4.70 -3.04 10.00
C VAL A 80 4.46 -2.68 11.47
N LYS A 81 3.27 -2.18 11.77
CA LYS A 81 2.81 -1.89 13.13
C LYS A 81 1.79 -2.94 13.58
N LEU A 82 2.09 -3.63 14.68
CA LEU A 82 1.22 -4.63 15.29
C LEU A 82 0.74 -4.17 16.67
N ALA A 83 -0.29 -4.82 17.18
CA ALA A 83 -0.81 -4.60 18.53
C ALA A 83 -1.30 -5.93 19.14
N ALA A 84 -1.61 -5.89 20.43
CA ALA A 84 -2.00 -7.07 21.21
C ALA A 84 -3.45 -7.52 20.98
N ASP A 85 -4.30 -6.62 20.47
CA ASP A 85 -5.73 -6.87 20.24
C ASP A 85 -6.25 -6.13 19.00
N LEU A 86 -7.46 -6.49 18.57
CA LEU A 86 -8.08 -5.93 17.36
C LEU A 86 -8.33 -4.43 17.47
N PHE A 87 -8.73 -3.93 18.64
CA PHE A 87 -9.07 -2.53 18.81
C PHE A 87 -7.83 -1.64 18.60
N ALA A 88 -6.71 -2.01 19.21
CA ALA A 88 -5.46 -1.31 19.05
C ALA A 88 -4.93 -1.38 17.60
N LEU A 89 -5.12 -2.50 16.88
CA LEU A 89 -4.80 -2.59 15.45
C LEU A 89 -5.63 -1.60 14.62
N LEU A 90 -6.93 -1.51 14.88
CA LEU A 90 -7.81 -0.58 14.15
C LEU A 90 -7.45 0.88 14.43
N GLN A 91 -7.03 1.22 15.65
CA GLN A 91 -6.52 2.56 15.97
C GLN A 91 -5.24 2.90 15.22
N ILE A 92 -4.33 1.93 15.04
CA ILE A 92 -3.11 2.11 14.24
C ILE A 92 -3.46 2.45 12.78
N ASN A 93 -4.53 1.86 12.24
CA ASN A 93 -4.92 2.03 10.84
C ASN A 93 -5.67 3.34 10.57
N GLN A 94 -6.09 4.06 11.62
CA GLN A 94 -6.76 5.37 11.51
C GLN A 94 -5.79 6.56 11.55
N GLN A 95 -4.48 6.31 11.58
CA GLN A 95 -3.41 7.32 11.67
C GLN A 95 -2.62 7.43 10.38
#